data_AF-A0A812KDG2-F1
#
_entry.id   AF-A0A812KDG2-F1
#
_cell.length_a   1.000
_cell.length_b   1.000
_cell.length_c   1.000
_cell.angle_alpha   90.00
_cell.angle_beta   90.00
_cell.angle_gamma   90.00
#
_symmetry.space_group_name_H-M   'P 1'
#
loop_
_entity.id
_entity.type
_entity.pdbx_description
1 polymer ?
#
loop_
_entity_poly.entity_id
_entity_poly.type
_entity_poly.pdbx_seq_one_letter_code
_entity_poly.pdbx_strand_id
1 'polypeptide(L)'
;MSRWNGLQRQLARSRSLEELATLFREYEPLSRWPAVSHATAWHRLGRFAKPPGTPVAQSLARRLGEALDGVGIASFDARGCANVMHAWAMLQLRERQLPELCSRADLLIADCNEQELANIIYSLGRLRVKAPLLPRACAEAFGR
;
A
#
# COMPACT_ATOMS: atom_id res chain seq x y z
N MET A 1 15.97 19.70 -7.14
CA MET A 1 14.84 18.82 -6.75
C MET A 1 15.18 17.39 -7.14
N SER A 2 15.10 16.43 -6.21
CA SER A 2 15.36 15.01 -6.50
C SER A 2 14.36 14.48 -7.54
N ARG A 3 14.80 13.62 -8.46
CA ARG A 3 13.93 12.96 -9.46
C ARG A 3 12.71 12.29 -8.81
N TRP A 4 12.86 11.83 -7.58
CA TRP A 4 11.82 11.18 -6.79
C TRP A 4 10.70 12.13 -6.32
N ASN A 5 10.99 13.43 -6.17
CA ASN A 5 9.94 14.43 -5.89
C ASN A 5 9.05 14.66 -7.12
N GLY A 6 9.58 14.39 -8.33
CA GLY A 6 8.79 14.34 -9.56
C GLY A 6 7.83 13.15 -9.53
N LEU A 7 8.37 11.96 -9.31
CA LEU A 7 7.61 10.70 -9.22
C LEU A 7 6.44 10.80 -8.22
N GLN A 8 6.70 11.21 -6.97
CA GLN A 8 5.65 11.29 -5.95
C GLN A 8 4.49 12.17 -6.38
N ARG A 9 4.77 13.34 -6.95
CA ARG A 9 3.73 14.26 -7.42
C ARG A 9 2.96 13.70 -8.61
N GLN A 10 3.62 12.99 -9.51
CA GLN A 10 2.99 12.36 -10.68
C GLN A 10 2.10 11.19 -10.25
N LEU A 11 2.57 10.29 -9.38
CA LEU A 11 1.76 9.21 -8.80
C LEU A 11 0.56 9.76 -8.04
N ALA A 12 0.75 10.81 -7.23
CA ALA A 12 -0.34 11.43 -6.50
C ALA A 12 -1.39 12.08 -7.40
N ARG A 13 -1.06 12.40 -8.66
CA ARG A 13 -1.98 13.01 -9.63
C ARG A 13 -2.50 12.04 -10.67
N SER A 14 -2.00 10.80 -10.69
CA SER A 14 -2.41 9.82 -11.68
C SER A 14 -3.89 9.49 -11.57
N ARG A 15 -4.50 9.20 -12.73
CA ARG A 15 -5.94 9.04 -12.91
C ARG A 15 -6.32 7.71 -13.56
N SER A 16 -5.35 6.94 -14.04
CA SER A 16 -5.60 5.67 -14.73
C SER A 16 -4.47 4.65 -14.55
N LEU A 17 -4.73 3.41 -14.97
CA LEU A 17 -3.74 2.33 -14.98
C LEU A 17 -2.66 2.56 -16.05
N GLU A 18 -3.02 3.18 -17.17
CA GLU A 18 -2.10 3.50 -18.27
C GLU A 18 -1.06 4.54 -17.85
N GLU A 19 -1.50 5.57 -17.11
CA GLU A 19 -0.60 6.55 -16.49
C GLU A 19 0.34 5.87 -15.48
N LEU A 20 -0.19 5.01 -14.59
CA LEU A 20 0.64 4.24 -13.66
C LEU A 20 1.66 3.36 -14.40
N ALA A 21 1.23 2.64 -15.44
CA ALA A 21 2.11 1.79 -16.23
C ALA A 21 3.23 2.59 -16.90
N THR A 22 2.95 3.82 -17.34
CA THR A 22 3.94 4.73 -17.91
C THR A 22 4.96 5.16 -16.86
N LEU A 23 4.50 5.59 -15.69
CA LEU A 23 5.39 5.96 -14.57
C LEU A 23 6.27 4.79 -14.12
N PHE A 24 5.73 3.57 -14.10
CA PHE A 24 6.51 2.39 -13.72
C PHE A 24 7.60 2.06 -14.74
N ARG A 25 7.45 2.43 -16.02
CA ARG A 25 8.50 2.25 -17.03
C ARG A 25 9.53 3.38 -16.96
N GLU A 26 9.09 4.61 -16.74
CA GLU A 26 9.97 5.79 -16.69
C GLU A 26 10.89 5.78 -15.47
N TYR A 27 10.39 5.31 -14.32
CA TYR A 27 11.10 5.41 -13.04
C TYR A 27 11.76 4.11 -12.58
N GLU A 28 12.28 3.24 -13.44
CA GLU A 28 13.00 2.04 -12.97
C GLU A 28 14.35 2.38 -12.24
N PRO A 29 14.84 1.49 -11.33
CA PRO A 29 14.14 0.34 -10.78
C PRO A 29 13.11 0.73 -9.69
N LEU A 30 11.94 0.07 -9.68
CA LEU A 30 10.90 0.28 -8.64
C LEU A 30 11.41 0.06 -7.21
N SER A 31 12.38 -0.85 -7.03
CA SER A 31 12.99 -1.17 -5.73
C SER A 31 13.80 -0.01 -5.12
N ARG A 32 14.10 1.05 -5.88
CA ARG A 32 14.78 2.25 -5.37
C ARG A 32 13.82 3.42 -5.10
N TRP A 33 12.51 3.18 -5.20
CA TRP A 33 11.53 4.23 -4.94
C TRP A 33 11.48 4.54 -3.45
N PRO A 34 11.27 5.81 -3.06
CA PRO A 34 10.93 6.14 -1.68
C PRO A 34 9.66 5.40 -1.25
N ALA A 35 9.60 4.99 0.02
CA ALA A 35 8.45 4.26 0.59
C ALA A 35 7.11 4.98 0.34
N VAL A 36 7.08 6.31 0.47
CA VAL A 36 5.89 7.13 0.20
C VAL A 36 5.39 6.99 -1.24
N SER A 37 6.30 6.88 -2.21
CA SER A 37 5.95 6.67 -3.61
C SER A 37 5.45 5.25 -3.85
N HIS A 38 6.04 4.26 -3.19
CA HIS A 38 5.56 2.90 -3.26
C HIS A 38 4.15 2.74 -2.65
N ALA A 39 3.88 3.37 -1.49
CA ALA A 39 2.57 3.40 -0.86
C ALA A 39 1.53 4.10 -1.75
N THR A 40 1.92 5.22 -2.35
CA THR A 40 1.05 5.98 -3.27
C THR A 40 0.73 5.16 -4.53
N ALA A 41 1.72 4.44 -5.08
CA ALA A 41 1.54 3.58 -6.23
C ALA A 41 0.57 2.43 -5.94
N TRP A 42 0.73 1.74 -4.81
CA TRP A 42 -0.22 0.71 -4.35
C TRP A 42 -1.62 1.27 -4.19
N HIS A 43 -1.77 2.40 -3.47
CA HIS A 43 -3.06 3.05 -3.27
C HIS A 43 -3.75 3.37 -4.60
N ARG A 44 -3.02 3.98 -5.54
CA ARG A 44 -3.55 4.31 -6.87
C ARG A 44 -3.92 3.06 -7.66
N LEU A 45 -3.09 2.03 -7.62
CA LEU A 45 -3.36 0.76 -8.28
C LEU A 45 -4.65 0.11 -7.74
N GLY A 46 -4.79 -0.01 -6.42
CA GLY A 46 -5.99 -0.55 -5.79
C GLY A 46 -7.26 0.25 -6.12
N ARG A 47 -7.13 1.57 -6.27
CA ARG A 47 -8.23 2.45 -6.69
C ARG A 47 -8.67 2.22 -8.14
N PHE A 48 -7.73 2.03 -9.07
CA PHE A 48 -8.05 1.92 -10.50
C PHE A 48 -8.33 0.51 -10.98
N ALA A 49 -7.79 -0.51 -10.31
CA ALA A 49 -7.86 -1.88 -10.80
C ALA A 49 -9.28 -2.47 -10.85
N LYS A 50 -10.14 -2.12 -9.87
CA LYS A 50 -11.49 -2.69 -9.59
C LYS A 50 -11.56 -4.24 -9.67
N PRO A 51 -12.02 -4.97 -8.63
CA PRO A 51 -12.12 -6.44 -8.69
C PRO A 51 -12.93 -6.93 -9.92
N PRO A 52 -12.50 -7.98 -10.65
CA PRO A 52 -11.40 -8.91 -10.36
C PRO A 52 -10.00 -8.45 -10.80
N GLY A 53 -9.83 -7.20 -11.24
CA GLY A 53 -8.56 -6.63 -11.72
C GLY A 53 -8.26 -6.99 -13.18
N THR A 54 -7.74 -6.04 -13.94
CA THR A 54 -7.30 -6.27 -15.33
C THR A 54 -5.91 -6.93 -15.38
N PRO A 55 -5.52 -7.60 -16.49
CA PRO A 55 -4.17 -8.13 -16.65
C PRO A 55 -3.07 -7.06 -16.45
N VAL A 56 -3.34 -5.83 -16.86
CA VAL A 56 -2.45 -4.69 -16.61
C VAL A 56 -2.31 -4.43 -15.12
N ALA A 57 -3.42 -4.36 -14.38
CA ALA A 57 -3.38 -4.17 -12.93
C ALA A 57 -2.62 -5.28 -12.20
N GLN A 58 -2.82 -6.55 -12.60
CA GLN A 58 -2.11 -7.70 -12.04
C GLN A 58 -0.60 -7.64 -12.32
N SER A 59 -0.21 -7.25 -13.55
CA SER A 59 1.19 -7.07 -13.91
C SER A 59 1.86 -5.94 -13.11
N LEU A 60 1.17 -4.81 -12.92
CA LEU A 60 1.66 -3.70 -12.09
C LEU A 60 1.75 -4.10 -10.61
N ALA A 61 0.76 -4.84 -10.10
CA ALA A 61 0.78 -5.34 -8.72
C ALA A 61 1.99 -6.26 -8.49
N ARG A 62 2.20 -7.23 -9.37
CA ARG A 62 3.36 -8.14 -9.30
C ARG A 62 4.68 -7.36 -9.26
N ARG A 63 4.85 -6.36 -10.13
CA ARG A 63 6.07 -5.53 -10.18
C ARG A 63 6.29 -4.74 -8.89
N LEU A 64 5.25 -4.18 -8.30
CA LEU A 64 5.35 -3.55 -6.97
C LEU A 64 5.68 -4.58 -5.88
N GLY A 65 5.03 -5.74 -5.89
CA GLY A 65 5.26 -6.82 -4.91
C GLY A 65 6.70 -7.33 -4.92
N GLU A 66 7.28 -7.50 -6.11
CA GLU A 66 8.69 -7.87 -6.31
C GLU A 66 9.66 -6.78 -5.80
N ALA A 67 9.30 -5.51 -5.94
CA ALA A 67 10.13 -4.39 -5.52
C ALA A 67 10.13 -4.13 -4.00
N LEU A 68 9.18 -4.68 -3.24
CA LEU A 68 9.01 -4.41 -1.81
C LEU A 68 10.24 -4.75 -0.98
N ASP A 69 10.97 -5.82 -1.32
CA ASP A 69 12.17 -6.22 -0.57
C ASP A 69 13.26 -5.15 -0.65
N GLY A 70 13.38 -4.45 -1.78
CA GLY A 70 14.35 -3.37 -1.96
C GLY A 70 13.94 -2.06 -1.30
N VAL A 71 12.64 -1.84 -1.10
CA VAL A 71 12.10 -0.68 -0.38
C VAL A 71 12.16 -0.90 1.13
N GLY A 72 11.90 -2.13 1.58
CA GLY A 72 11.85 -2.54 2.99
C GLY A 72 10.56 -2.08 3.68
N ILE A 73 9.79 -3.00 4.26
CA ILE A 73 8.51 -2.69 4.92
C ILE A 73 8.70 -1.76 6.13
N ALA A 74 9.84 -1.83 6.81
CA ALA A 74 10.17 -0.94 7.93
C ALA A 74 10.21 0.55 7.55
N SER A 75 10.37 0.88 6.26
CA SER A 75 10.45 2.27 5.78
C SER A 75 9.09 2.96 5.63
N PHE A 76 7.98 2.22 5.70
CA PHE A 76 6.64 2.79 5.62
C PHE A 76 6.23 3.47 6.93
N ASP A 77 5.54 4.61 6.79
CA ASP A 77 4.85 5.32 7.87
C ASP A 77 3.43 4.74 8.07
N ALA A 78 2.70 5.23 9.07
CA ALA A 78 1.40 4.69 9.47
C ALA A 78 0.39 4.72 8.31
N ARG A 79 0.30 5.88 7.66
CA ARG A 79 -0.50 6.10 6.44
C ARG A 79 -0.05 5.20 5.29
N GLY A 80 1.25 5.02 5.10
CA GLY A 80 1.84 4.16 4.09
C GLY A 80 1.41 2.71 4.28
N CYS A 81 1.49 2.20 5.51
CA CYS A 81 1.01 0.87 5.86
C CYS A 81 -0.48 0.71 5.56
N ALA A 82 -1.32 1.62 6.06
CA ALA A 82 -2.78 1.57 5.84
C ALA A 82 -3.13 1.59 4.34
N ASN A 83 -2.43 2.40 3.54
CA ASN A 83 -2.64 2.48 2.09
C ASN A 83 -2.25 1.20 1.36
N VAL A 84 -1.11 0.59 1.70
CA VAL A 84 -0.67 -0.67 1.08
C VAL A 84 -1.62 -1.81 1.47
N MET A 85 -1.99 -1.92 2.76
CA MET A 85 -2.94 -2.93 3.24
C MET A 85 -4.28 -2.81 2.51
N HIS A 86 -4.81 -1.59 2.41
CA HIS A 86 -6.06 -1.34 1.69
C HIS A 86 -5.97 -1.69 0.21
N ALA A 87 -4.87 -1.33 -0.46
CA ALA A 87 -4.66 -1.70 -1.86
C ALA A 87 -4.65 -3.22 -2.05
N TRP A 88 -3.92 -3.97 -1.22
CA TRP A 88 -3.90 -5.43 -1.28
C TRP A 88 -5.26 -6.04 -1.02
N ALA A 89 -6.02 -5.51 -0.06
CA ALA A 89 -7.39 -5.95 0.19
C ALA A 89 -8.30 -5.70 -1.02
N MET A 90 -8.20 -4.53 -1.66
CA MET A 90 -8.98 -4.21 -2.87
C MET A 90 -8.62 -5.10 -4.05
N LEU A 91 -7.36 -5.53 -4.14
CA LEU A 91 -6.87 -6.43 -5.20
C LEU A 91 -6.99 -7.92 -4.82
N GLN A 92 -7.46 -8.23 -3.60
CA GLN A 92 -7.47 -9.58 -3.01
C GLN A 92 -6.10 -10.29 -3.05
N LEU A 93 -5.02 -9.52 -2.86
CA LEU A 93 -3.65 -10.01 -2.86
C LEU A 93 -3.20 -10.35 -1.45
N ARG A 94 -2.55 -11.51 -1.31
CA ARG A 94 -1.85 -11.92 -0.10
C ARG A 94 -0.36 -11.96 -0.39
N GLU A 95 0.26 -10.79 -0.41
CA GLU A 95 1.71 -10.66 -0.61
C GLU A 95 2.48 -11.36 0.53
N ARG A 96 3.67 -11.88 0.22
CA ARG A 96 4.51 -12.58 1.21
C ARG A 96 4.91 -11.68 2.39
N GLN A 97 4.98 -10.36 2.16
CA GLN A 97 5.33 -9.36 3.17
C GLN A 97 4.15 -8.99 4.09
N LEU A 98 2.97 -9.58 3.91
CA LEU A 98 1.79 -9.28 4.73
C LEU A 98 2.00 -9.45 6.24
N PRO A 99 2.66 -10.50 6.76
CA PRO A 99 2.97 -10.59 8.18
C PRO A 99 3.84 -9.43 8.68
N GLU A 100 4.87 -9.06 7.92
CA GLU A 100 5.77 -7.96 8.25
C GLU A 100 5.04 -6.60 8.23
N LEU A 101 4.16 -6.40 7.24
CA LEU A 101 3.35 -5.18 7.13
C LEU A 101 2.37 -5.06 8.30
N CYS A 102 1.77 -6.17 8.73
CA CYS A 102 0.94 -6.20 9.94
C CYS A 102 1.76 -5.82 11.19
N SER A 103 2.96 -6.39 11.38
CA SER A 103 3.83 -6.03 12.50
C SER A 103 4.23 -4.55 12.47
N ARG A 104 4.53 -4.01 11.29
CA ARG A 104 4.87 -2.59 11.15
C ARG A 104 3.68 -1.69 11.46
N ALA A 105 2.49 -2.00 10.96
CA ALA A 105 1.27 -1.25 11.26
C ALA A 105 0.94 -1.29 12.77
N ASP A 106 1.20 -2.40 13.44
CA ASP A 106 0.99 -2.55 14.89
C ASP A 106 1.91 -1.67 15.75
N LEU A 107 3.15 -1.45 15.29
CA LEU A 107 4.07 -0.52 15.94
C LEU A 107 3.66 0.94 15.78
N LEU A 108 2.97 1.26 14.68
CA LEU A 108 2.58 2.62 14.32
C LEU A 108 1.11 2.94 14.60
N ILE A 109 0.38 2.03 15.26
CA ILE A 109 -1.08 2.11 15.35
C ILE A 109 -1.56 3.37 16.06
N ALA A 110 -0.80 3.87 17.05
CA ALA A 110 -1.12 5.10 17.77
C ALA A 110 -0.99 6.35 16.88
N ASP A 111 -0.14 6.30 15.85
CA ASP A 111 0.06 7.41 14.91
C ASP A 111 -1.02 7.44 13.82
N CYS A 112 -1.87 6.42 13.73
CA CYS A 112 -2.95 6.39 12.75
C CYS A 112 -4.06 7.40 13.08
N ASN A 113 -4.63 7.99 12.04
CA ASN A 113 -5.94 8.65 12.14
C ASN A 113 -7.10 7.66 11.91
N GLU A 114 -8.32 8.14 12.04
CA GLU A 114 -9.55 7.34 11.94
C GLU A 114 -9.67 6.66 10.57
N GLN A 115 -9.27 7.33 9.49
CA GLN A 115 -9.31 6.77 8.14
C GLN A 115 -8.28 5.64 7.96
N GLU A 116 -7.10 5.80 8.54
CA GLU A 116 -6.03 4.81 8.49
C GLU A 116 -6.40 3.56 9.29
N LEU A 117 -6.97 3.74 10.49
CA LEU A 117 -7.51 2.66 11.31
C LEU A 117 -8.64 1.90 10.58
N ALA A 118 -9.59 2.62 9.99
CA ALA A 118 -10.67 2.01 9.22
C ALA A 118 -10.13 1.19 8.04
N ASN A 119 -9.14 1.73 7.32
CA ASN A 119 -8.47 1.03 6.23
C ASN A 119 -7.77 -0.26 6.71
N ILE A 120 -7.06 -0.22 7.83
CA ILE A 120 -6.39 -1.40 8.41
C ILE A 120 -7.42 -2.47 8.79
N ILE A 121 -8.44 -2.12 9.58
CA ILE A 121 -9.48 -3.04 10.06
C ILE A 121 -10.19 -3.70 8.87
N TYR A 122 -10.63 -2.88 7.91
CA TYR A 122 -11.28 -3.36 6.70
C TYR A 122 -10.40 -4.33 5.92
N SER A 123 -9.12 -4.01 5.76
CA SER A 123 -8.18 -4.83 5.01
C SER A 123 -7.96 -6.19 5.64
N LEU A 124 -7.79 -6.24 6.96
CA LEU A 124 -7.63 -7.47 7.72
C LEU A 124 -8.87 -8.37 7.58
N GLY A 125 -10.06 -7.78 7.70
CA GLY A 125 -11.33 -8.50 7.51
C GLY A 125 -11.50 -9.03 6.09
N ARG A 126 -11.30 -8.18 5.08
CA ARG A 126 -11.45 -8.54 3.67
C ARG A 126 -10.44 -9.59 3.22
N LEU A 127 -9.19 -9.51 3.68
CA LEU A 127 -8.16 -10.51 3.42
C LEU A 127 -8.29 -11.75 4.31
N ARG A 128 -9.21 -11.78 5.28
CA ARG A 128 -9.39 -12.86 6.28
C ARG A 128 -8.09 -13.18 7.03
N VAL A 129 -7.38 -12.14 7.45
CA VAL A 129 -6.12 -12.25 8.20
C VAL A 129 -6.44 -12.24 9.69
N LYS A 130 -6.01 -13.29 10.39
CA LYS A 130 -6.02 -13.32 11.86
C LYS A 130 -4.68 -12.77 12.36
N ALA A 131 -4.65 -11.51 12.76
CA ALA A 131 -3.45 -10.85 13.30
C ALA A 131 -3.77 -10.21 14.66
N PRO A 132 -2.80 -10.19 15.62
CA PRO A 132 -2.93 -9.45 16.87
C PRO A 132 -3.23 -7.95 16.69
N LEU A 133 -2.85 -7.41 15.53
CA LEU A 133 -3.16 -6.04 15.11
C LEU A 133 -4.66 -5.75 15.10
N LEU A 134 -5.53 -6.70 14.73
CA LEU A 134 -6.96 -6.43 14.56
C LEU A 134 -7.63 -5.93 15.86
N PRO A 135 -7.55 -6.64 17.01
CA PRO A 135 -8.15 -6.15 18.25
C PRO A 135 -7.53 -4.82 18.70
N ARG A 136 -6.23 -4.59 18.47
CA ARG A 136 -5.56 -3.32 18.81
C ARG A 136 -6.06 -2.16 17.94
N ALA A 137 -6.18 -2.36 16.63
CA ALA A 137 -6.72 -1.36 15.72
C ALA A 137 -8.18 -1.01 16.05
N CYS A 138 -9.01 -2.00 16.41
CA CYS A 138 -10.36 -1.73 16.89
C CYS A 138 -10.36 -0.93 18.20
N ALA A 139 -9.55 -1.31 19.18
CA ALA A 139 -9.47 -0.58 20.45
C ALA A 139 -9.05 0.88 20.25
N GLU A 140 -8.07 1.13 19.39
CA GLU A 140 -7.62 2.48 19.03
C GLU A 140 -8.70 3.28 18.30
N ALA A 141 -9.44 2.65 17.38
CA ALA A 141 -10.48 3.33 16.59
C ALA A 141 -11.72 3.72 17.39
N PHE A 142 -12.09 2.93 18.40
CA PHE A 142 -13.29 3.15 19.22
C PHE A 142 -12.99 3.73 20.61
N GLY A 143 -11.73 3.88 20.97
CA GLY A 143 -11.29 4.48 22.23
C GLY A 143 -10.96 5.97 22.14
N ARG A 144 -10.98 6.55 20.93
CA ARG A 144 -10.89 8.00 20.67
C ARG A 144 -12.25 8.65 20.74
#